data_AF-A0A1H7Q167-F1
#
_entry.id   AF-A0A1H7Q167-F1
#
_cell.length_a   1.000
_cell.length_b   1.000
_cell.length_c   1.000
_cell.angle_alpha   90.00
_cell.angle_beta   90.00
_cell.angle_gamma   90.00
#
_symmetry.space_group_name_H-M   'P 1'
#
loop_
_entity.id
_entity.type
_entity.pdbx_description
1 polymer ?
#
loop_
_entity_poly.entity_id
_entity_poly.type
_entity_poly.pdbx_seq_one_letter_code
_entity_poly.pdbx_strand_id
1 'polypeptide(L)' 'MSGEEVRKLILANNVKLWEVAKKAFGISDGNFSRKLRKDFSDEELQKVIVAIEELKSEKRKTYELFQTIESKK' A
#
# COMPACT_ATOMS: atom_id res chain seq x y z
N MET A 1 -3.16 -9.39 -14.04
CA MET A 1 -3.32 -9.91 -12.65
C MET A 1 -4.70 -9.50 -12.15
N SER A 2 -5.41 -10.40 -11.48
CA SER A 2 -6.77 -10.12 -11.00
C SER A 2 -6.74 -9.16 -9.80
N GLY A 3 -7.79 -8.36 -9.62
CA GLY A 3 -7.86 -7.43 -8.49
C GLY A 3 -7.90 -8.13 -7.12
N GLU A 4 -8.31 -9.40 -7.04
CA GLU A 4 -8.21 -10.19 -5.81
C GLU A 4 -6.75 -10.49 -5.42
N GLU A 5 -5.91 -10.83 -6.39
CA GLU A 5 -4.49 -11.07 -6.14
C GLU A 5 -3.80 -9.78 -5.68
N VAL A 6 -4.17 -8.64 -6.27
CA VAL A 6 -3.68 -7.32 -5.86
C VAL A 6 -4.06 -7.04 -4.41
N ARG A 7 -5.30 -7.35 -4.03
CA ARG A 7 -5.75 -7.20 -2.65
C ARG A 7 -4.96 -8.09 -1.69
N LYS A 8 -4.70 -9.35 -2.06
CA LYS A 8 -3.88 -10.28 -1.25
C LYS A 8 -2.46 -9.75 -1.09
N LEU A 9 -1.86 -9.22 -2.15
CA LEU A 9 -0.51 -8.63 -2.11
C LEU A 9 -0.41 -7.46 -1.11
N ILE A 10 -1.39 -6.55 -1.16
CA ILE A 10 -1.45 -5.39 -0.25
C ILE A 10 -1.56 -5.85 1.21
N LEU A 11 -2.47 -6.79 1.49
CA LEU A 11 -2.69 -7.31 2.83
C LEU A 11 -1.48 -8.10 3.36
N ALA A 12 -0.81 -8.87 2.50
CA ALA A 12 0.41 -9.61 2.86
C ALA A 12 1.56 -8.69 3.30
N ASN A 13 1.59 -7.45 2.81
CA ASN A 13 2.58 -6.44 3.19
C ASN A 13 2.15 -5.57 4.39
N ASN A 14 1.02 -5.89 5.04
CA ASN A 14 0.48 -5.13 6.17
C ASN A 14 0.23 -3.63 5.86
N VAL A 15 -0.11 -3.34 4.61
CA VAL A 15 -0.48 -2.00 4.14
C VAL A 15 -1.99 -1.91 3.98
N LYS A 16 -2.59 -0.75 4.28
CA LYS A 16 -4.04 -0.57 4.14
C LYS A 16 -4.39 -0.23 2.68
N LEU A 17 -5.50 -0.76 2.20
CA LEU A 17 -5.96 -0.55 0.81
C LEU A 17 -6.07 0.94 0.44
N TRP A 18 -6.62 1.75 1.35
CA TRP A 18 -6.77 3.19 1.12
C TRP A 18 -5.42 3.93 1.02
N GLU A 19 -4.37 3.47 1.73
CA GLU A 19 -3.04 4.07 1.66
C GLU A 19 -2.47 3.87 0.26
N VAL A 20 -2.60 2.65 -0.26
CA VAL A 20 -2.19 2.30 -1.63
C VAL A 20 -3.05 3.04 -2.66
N ALA A 21 -4.36 3.11 -2.47
CA ALA A 21 -5.28 3.83 -3.36
C ALA A 21 -4.88 5.30 -3.51
N LYS A 22 -4.59 5.95 -2.38
CA LYS A 22 -4.19 7.36 -2.34
C LYS A 22 -2.81 7.56 -2.98
N LYS A 23 -1.86 6.65 -2.76
CA LYS A 23 -0.47 6.78 -3.21
C LYS A 23 -0.26 6.37 -4.67
N ALA A 24 -0.82 5.24 -5.09
CA ALA A 24 -0.68 4.71 -6.45
C ALA A 24 -1.56 5.43 -7.49
N PHE A 25 -2.77 5.86 -7.08
CA PHE A 25 -3.77 6.38 -8.02
C PHE A 25 -4.37 7.74 -7.62
N GLY A 26 -4.13 8.23 -6.40
CA GLY A 26 -4.74 9.48 -5.93
C GLY A 26 -6.26 9.39 -5.74
N ILE A 27 -6.82 8.18 -5.61
CA ILE A 27 -8.26 7.96 -5.50
C ILE A 27 -8.69 7.58 -4.09
N SER A 28 -9.99 7.76 -3.82
CA SER A 28 -10.59 7.29 -2.58
C SER A 28 -10.70 5.76 -2.52
N ASP A 29 -10.77 5.22 -1.30
CA ASP A 29 -10.91 3.77 -1.04
C ASP A 29 -12.12 3.16 -1.76
N GLY A 30 -13.23 3.90 -1.83
CA GLY A 30 -14.43 3.46 -2.55
C GLY A 30 -14.17 3.22 -4.04
N ASN A 31 -13.46 4.14 -4.71
CA ASN A 31 -13.10 3.98 -6.12
C ASN A 31 -12.09 2.85 -6.32
N PHE A 32 -11.12 2.71 -5.42
CA PHE A 32 -10.15 1.63 -5.46
C PHE A 32 -10.81 0.26 -5.27
N SER A 33 -11.76 0.14 -4.35
CA SER A 33 -12.56 -1.06 -4.16
C SER A 33 -13.34 -1.47 -5.42
N ARG A 34 -13.81 -0.50 -6.23
CA ARG A 34 -14.41 -0.81 -7.54
C ARG A 34 -13.37 -1.25 -8.55
N LYS A 35 -12.19 -0.63 -8.54
CA LYS A 35 -11.07 -0.97 -9.41
C LYS A 35 -10.56 -2.40 -9.16
N LEU A 36 -10.54 -2.85 -7.90
CA LEU A 36 -10.21 -4.22 -7.49
C LEU A 36 -11.19 -5.31 -7.99
N ARG A 37 -12.31 -4.95 -8.61
CA ARG A 37 -13.23 -5.91 -9.25
C ARG A 37 -12.94 -6.14 -10.73
N LYS A 38 -11.95 -5.44 -11.29
CA LYS A 38 -11.51 -5.57 -12.68
C LYS A 38 -10.07 -6.07 -12.70
N ASP A 39 -9.66 -6.58 -13.85
CA ASP A 39 -8.26 -6.91 -14.06
C ASP A 39 -7.39 -5.65 -14.10
N PHE A 40 -6.19 -5.79 -13.55
CA PHE A 40 -5.16 -4.76 -13.57
C PHE A 40 -4.26 -4.98 -14.77
N SER A 41 -3.95 -3.88 -15.48
CA SER A 41 -2.84 -3.88 -16.42
C SER A 41 -1.50 -3.94 -15.67
N ASP A 42 -0.44 -4.32 -16.37
CA ASP A 42 0.89 -4.41 -15.77
C ASP A 42 1.38 -3.05 -15.25
N GLU A 43 1.03 -1.96 -15.93
CA GLU A 43 1.32 -0.59 -15.49
C GLU A 43 0.65 -0.24 -14.16
N GLU A 44 -0.63 -0.63 -14.01
CA GLU A 44 -1.39 -0.39 -12.78
C GLU A 44 -0.85 -1.23 -11.63
N LEU A 45 -0.45 -2.47 -11.92
CA LEU A 45 0.19 -3.34 -10.95
C LEU A 45 1.54 -2.78 -10.48
N GLN A 46 2.37 -2.26 -11.39
CA GLN A 46 3.63 -1.62 -11.02
C GLN A 46 3.42 -0.43 -10.08
N LYS A 47 2.42 0.43 -10.34
CA LYS A 47 2.07 1.54 -9.43
C LYS A 47 1.70 1.05 -8.03
N VAL A 48 0.95 -0.05 -7.94
CA VAL A 48 0.60 -0.67 -6.65
C VAL A 48 1.85 -1.17 -5.94
N ILE A 49 2.73 -1.90 -6.63
CA ILE A 49 3.95 -2.48 -6.03
C ILE A 49 4.86 -1.38 -5.50
N VAL A 50 5.09 -0.33 -6.29
CA VAL A 50 5.89 0.83 -5.87
C VAL A 50 5.27 1.50 -4.64
N ALA A 51 3.95 1.73 -4.64
CA ALA A 51 3.26 2.33 -3.50
C ALA A 51 3.35 1.47 -2.23
N ILE A 52 3.27 0.14 -2.34
CA ILE A 52 3.44 -0.77 -1.19
C ILE A 52 4.85 -0.64 -0.61
N GLU A 53 5.89 -0.65 -1.45
CA GLU A 53 7.28 -0.58 -1.01
C GLU A 53 7.58 0.75 -0.30
N GLU A 54 7.08 1.86 -0.85
CA GLU A 54 7.21 3.17 -0.23
C GLU A 54 6.50 3.24 1.13
N LEU A 55 5.26 2.75 1.22
CA LEU A 55 4.49 2.72 2.47
C LEU A 55 5.14 1.83 3.54
N LYS A 56 5.73 0.71 3.11
CA LYS A 56 6.47 -0.19 3.98
C LYS A 56 7.74 0.47 4.54
N SER A 57 8.48 1.17 3.68
CA SER A 57 9.66 1.94 4.07
C SER A 57 9.31 3.05 5.06
N GLU A 58 8.21 3.78 4.81
CA GLU A 58 7.72 4.82 5.71
C GLU A 58 7.37 4.26 7.09
N LYS A 59 6.58 3.17 7.16
CA LYS A 59 6.21 2.54 8.44
C LYS A 59 7.42 2.03 9.20
N ARG A 60 8.41 1.46 8.50
CA ARG A 60 9.67 1.02 9.11
C ARG A 60 10.43 2.19 9.74
N LYS A 61 10.63 3.29 8.99
CA LYS A 61 11.31 4.50 9.50
C LYS A 61 10.59 5.07 10.71
N THR A 62 9.25 5.11 10.65
CA THR A 62 8.43 5.56 11.79
C THR A 62 8.67 4.69 13.02
N TYR A 63 8.66 3.36 12.89
CA TYR A 63 8.94 2.45 14.00
C TYR A 63 10.35 2.64 14.58
N GLU A 64 11.37 2.72 13.73
CA GLU A 64 12.77 2.95 14.15
C GLU A 64 12.93 4.29 14.91
N LEU A 65 12.24 5.34 14.46
CA LEU A 65 12.21 6.64 15.14
C LEU A 65 11.56 6.54 16.53
N PHE A 66 10.42 5.86 16.65
CA PHE A 66 9.75 5.65 17.94
C PHE A 66 10.65 4.88 18.92
N GLN A 67 11.30 3.80 18.50
CA GLN A 67 12.22 3.04 19.34
C GLN A 67 13.40 3.88 19.84
N THR A 68 13.93 4.75 18.96
CA THR A 68 15.03 5.66 19.30
C THR A 68 14.62 6.70 20.35
N ILE A 69 13.38 7.20 20.29
CA ILE A 69 12.86 8.18 21.26
C ILE A 69 12.64 7.53 22.63
N GLU A 70 12.01 6.36 22.68
CA GLU A 70 11.74 5.65 23.93
C GLU A 70 13.03 5.19 24.63
N SER A 71 14.07 4.80 23.88
CA SER A 71 15.37 4.41 24.45
C SER A 71 16.19 5.57 25.02
N LYS A 72 15.77 6.82 24.76
CA LYS A 72 16.42 8.05 25.27
C LYS A 72 15.72 8.66 26.49
N LYS A 73 14.56 8.11 26.88
CA LYS A 73 13.86 8.44 28.13
C LYS A 73 14.43 7.64 29.29
#